data_AF-A0A8S2U120-F1
#
_entry.id   AF-A0A8S2U120-F1
#
_cell.length_a   1.000
_cell.length_b   1.000
_cell.length_c   1.000
_cell.angle_alpha   90.00
_cell.angle_beta   90.00
_cell.angle_gamma   90.00
#
_symmetry.space_group_name_H-M   'P 1'
#
loop_
_entity.id
_entity.type
_entity.pdbx_description
1 polymer ?
#
loop_
_entity_poly.entity_id
_entity_poly.type
_entity_poly.pdbx_seq_one_letter_code
_entity_poly.pdbx_strand_id
1 'polypeptide(L)'
;MSISNLQKCTICLSNVDRTTHGYLRHLRQVHGNDHLFNTSCPLCDSNFIYTNLKSFINHFRKHDFNSSSQDHSSLSLALPFNDFNLDNHDDTDDSQQIQQASVWQSEHHGALDEIRKFYVKMLLKVREGHVLPGNIMKTMALSITCLLENFSYYLLSKLNINVDNVISYNFNNDIEKNIFEISRNEDSFIAACQSYFKFVKPKEILLPTGSKAYYIPLHQLLKNLFETQGFYDCVKQEKELISQFHGQDIIYHYQNAEFGRQHPVLQHKTNCFSLQLYSDDLGVVNPLMGKNAIHKLTTFYFSIDDLPARHNSSLSAVHLLLLYYKKDFDDEKNRKILFAQLSKDLNSLEEDGLILPGDKNPTYFTISTLCADNLSGKL
;
A
#
# COMPACT_ATOMS: atom_id res chain seq x y z
N MET A 1 21.18 0.05 -2.61
CA MET A 1 21.00 1.52 -2.44
C MET A 1 21.71 1.93 -1.16
N SER A 2 22.64 2.87 -1.21
CA SER A 2 23.30 3.42 -0.01
C SER A 2 22.30 4.27 0.79
N ILE A 3 22.40 4.23 2.12
CA ILE A 3 21.50 4.90 3.08
C ILE A 3 21.52 6.45 2.93
N SER A 4 22.48 7.01 2.17
CA SER A 4 22.71 8.46 2.03
C SER A 4 21.75 9.22 1.08
N ASN A 5 20.90 8.52 0.32
CA ASN A 5 20.03 9.14 -0.71
C ASN A 5 18.52 9.09 -0.39
N LEU A 6 18.14 8.81 0.86
CA LEU A 6 16.74 8.72 1.26
C LEU A 6 16.30 9.94 2.09
N GLN A 7 15.06 10.38 1.90
CA GLN A 7 14.37 11.39 2.70
C GLN A 7 13.02 10.84 3.19
N LYS A 8 12.58 11.22 4.39
CA LYS A 8 11.26 10.81 4.88
C LYS A 8 10.16 11.62 4.21
N CYS A 9 9.11 10.94 3.76
CA CYS A 9 7.87 11.60 3.34
C CYS A 9 7.24 12.31 4.54
N THR A 10 6.97 13.60 4.41
CA THR A 10 6.31 14.44 5.43
C THR A 10 4.85 14.03 5.70
N ILE A 11 4.24 13.26 4.80
CA ILE A 11 2.91 12.69 5.00
C ILE A 11 3.06 11.33 5.66
N CYS A 12 3.45 10.27 4.94
CA CYS A 12 3.42 8.90 5.48
C CYS A 12 4.68 8.44 6.22
N LEU A 13 5.69 9.30 6.39
CA LEU A 13 6.99 8.98 7.04
C LEU A 13 7.79 7.84 6.38
N SER A 14 7.36 7.37 5.21
CA SER A 14 8.11 6.39 4.41
C SER A 14 9.45 6.98 3.98
N ASN A 15 10.50 6.15 3.92
CA ASN A 15 11.75 6.56 3.28
C ASN A 15 11.59 6.54 1.77
N VAL A 16 11.79 7.69 1.15
CA VAL A 16 11.62 7.92 -0.28
C VAL A 16 12.94 8.40 -0.85
N ASP A 17 13.20 8.10 -2.11
CA ASP A 17 14.32 8.68 -2.85
C ASP A 17 14.30 10.22 -2.75
N ARG A 18 15.46 10.79 -2.39
CA ARG A 18 15.66 12.23 -2.23
C ARG A 18 15.55 12.99 -3.54
N THR A 19 15.75 12.34 -4.69
CA THR A 19 15.62 12.99 -6.00
C THR A 19 14.21 13.55 -6.20
N THR A 20 14.11 14.67 -6.93
CA THR A 20 12.82 15.28 -7.22
C THR A 20 11.89 14.31 -7.94
N HIS A 21 12.42 13.57 -8.91
CA HIS A 21 11.67 12.54 -9.62
C HIS A 21 11.18 11.43 -8.67
N GLY A 22 12.06 10.89 -7.82
CA GLY A 22 11.74 9.84 -6.87
C GLY A 22 10.66 10.24 -5.86
N TYR A 23 10.78 11.44 -5.28
CA TYR A 23 9.81 11.96 -4.32
C TYR A 23 8.45 12.25 -4.96
N LEU A 24 8.44 12.92 -6.12
CA LEU A 24 7.20 13.19 -6.85
C LEU A 24 6.51 11.91 -7.31
N ARG A 25 7.29 10.89 -7.70
CA ARG A 25 6.75 9.56 -8.05
C ARG A 25 6.03 8.94 -6.86
N HIS A 26 6.65 8.94 -5.67
CA HIS A 26 6.02 8.45 -4.44
C HIS A 26 4.72 9.21 -4.14
N LEU A 27 4.73 10.55 -4.15
CA LEU A 27 3.54 11.34 -3.86
C LEU A 27 2.40 11.05 -4.83
N ARG A 28 2.68 10.91 -6.13
CA ARG A 28 1.63 10.55 -7.11
C ARG A 28 1.08 9.16 -6.87
N GLN A 29 1.95 8.18 -6.60
CA GLN A 29 1.54 6.80 -6.45
C GLN A 29 0.80 6.55 -5.13
N VAL A 30 1.24 7.16 -4.03
CA VAL A 30 0.75 6.91 -2.66
C VAL A 30 -0.31 7.93 -2.26
N HIS A 31 -0.06 9.23 -2.51
CA HIS A 31 -0.90 10.34 -2.04
C HIS A 31 -1.68 11.05 -3.16
N GLY A 32 -1.66 10.52 -4.38
CA GLY A 32 -2.24 11.18 -5.58
C GLY A 32 -3.73 11.54 -5.47
N ASN A 33 -4.49 10.73 -4.72
CA ASN A 33 -5.93 10.89 -4.51
C ASN A 33 -6.27 11.16 -3.03
N ASP A 34 -5.30 11.60 -2.23
CA ASP A 34 -5.52 11.86 -0.81
C ASP A 34 -6.39 13.13 -0.66
N HIS A 35 -7.64 12.96 -0.21
CA HIS A 35 -8.56 14.08 0.00
C HIS A 35 -8.12 15.01 1.13
N LEU A 36 -7.27 14.52 2.04
CA LEU A 36 -6.69 15.27 3.15
C LEU A 36 -5.22 15.60 2.89
N PHE A 37 -4.79 15.68 1.62
CA PHE A 37 -3.43 16.00 1.26
C PHE A 37 -2.98 17.29 1.93
N ASN A 38 -1.98 17.17 2.80
CA ASN A 38 -1.44 18.27 3.57
C ASN A 38 0.05 18.01 3.82
N THR A 39 0.91 18.85 3.26
CA THR A 39 2.36 18.67 3.39
C THR A 39 3.12 19.99 3.29
N SER A 40 4.24 20.07 4.02
CA SER A 40 5.31 21.05 3.78
C SER A 40 6.33 20.50 2.79
N CYS A 41 7.21 21.39 2.29
CA CYS A 41 8.35 20.98 1.48
C CYS A 41 9.50 20.47 2.39
N PRO A 42 10.04 19.27 2.19
CA PRO A 42 11.17 18.78 2.98
C PRO A 42 12.52 19.38 2.56
N LEU A 43 12.61 20.06 1.41
CA LEU A 43 13.85 20.60 0.84
C LEU A 43 14.06 22.09 1.11
N CYS A 44 13.05 22.80 1.60
CA CYS A 44 13.18 24.20 1.98
C CYS A 44 12.27 24.55 3.15
N ASP A 45 12.73 25.48 4.00
CA ASP A 45 11.96 26.08 5.09
C ASP A 45 10.90 27.06 4.56
N SER A 46 10.06 26.57 3.66
CA SER A 46 8.80 27.24 3.36
C SER A 46 7.84 26.96 4.51
N ASN A 47 7.44 28.00 5.24
CA ASN A 47 6.29 27.94 6.17
C ASN A 47 4.96 27.68 5.45
N PHE A 48 5.00 27.37 4.16
CA PHE A 48 3.83 27.11 3.34
C PHE A 48 3.44 25.63 3.43
N ILE A 49 2.19 25.44 3.80
CA ILE A 49 1.52 24.15 3.79
C ILE A 49 0.76 24.02 2.47
N TYR A 50 1.01 22.94 1.74
CA TYR A 50 0.34 22.62 0.49
C TYR A 50 -0.83 21.67 0.76
N THR A 51 -2.04 22.12 0.41
CA THR A 51 -3.29 21.36 0.57
C THR A 51 -3.71 20.59 -0.69
N ASN A 52 -2.94 20.69 -1.77
CA ASN A 52 -3.17 19.89 -2.97
C ASN A 52 -1.85 19.50 -3.66
N LEU A 53 -1.83 18.31 -4.25
CA LEU A 53 -0.64 17.73 -4.86
C LEU A 53 -0.15 18.52 -6.08
N LYS A 54 -1.04 19.12 -6.87
CA LYS A 54 -0.67 19.85 -8.09
C LYS A 54 0.15 21.10 -7.77
N SER A 55 -0.28 21.89 -6.78
CA SER A 55 0.45 23.05 -6.28
C SER A 55 1.80 22.62 -5.67
N PHE A 56 1.82 21.52 -4.91
CA PHE A 56 3.07 20.98 -4.37
C PHE A 56 4.04 20.59 -5.49
N ILE A 57 3.60 19.84 -6.51
CA ILE A 57 4.43 19.44 -7.66
C ILE A 57 5.05 20.66 -8.36
N ASN A 58 4.25 21.70 -8.58
CA ASN A 58 4.73 22.92 -9.23
C ASN A 58 5.78 23.66 -8.41
N HIS A 59 5.63 23.69 -7.08
CA HIS A 59 6.65 24.22 -6.19
C HIS A 59 7.91 23.34 -6.20
N PHE A 60 7.73 22.03 -5.98
CA PHE A 60 8.82 21.10 -5.72
C PHE A 60 9.75 20.94 -6.94
N ARG A 61 9.21 21.03 -8.16
CA ARG A 61 10.00 21.09 -9.40
C ARG A 61 10.96 22.28 -9.49
N LYS A 62 10.70 23.38 -8.78
CA LYS A 62 11.61 24.53 -8.77
C LYS A 62 12.94 24.23 -8.07
N HIS A 63 12.97 23.21 -7.20
CA HIS A 63 14.21 22.77 -6.57
C HIS A 63 15.15 22.14 -7.58
N ASP A 64 14.64 21.33 -8.54
CA ASP A 64 15.47 20.82 -9.65
C ASP A 64 16.16 21.93 -10.42
N PHE A 65 15.41 23.00 -10.76
CA PHE A 65 15.94 24.15 -11.50
C PHE A 65 16.97 24.98 -10.72
N ASN A 66 16.84 25.05 -9.39
CA ASN A 66 17.77 25.81 -8.54
C ASN A 66 19.01 25.01 -8.12
N SER A 67 18.96 23.67 -8.10
CA SER A 67 20.17 22.85 -7.95
C SER A 67 21.06 22.85 -9.19
N SER A 68 20.52 23.19 -10.36
CA SER A 68 21.26 23.31 -11.63
C SER A 68 21.89 24.68 -11.88
N SER A 69 21.71 25.67 -11.00
CA SER A 69 22.19 27.06 -11.22
C SER A 69 23.44 27.45 -10.42
N GLN A 70 24.17 26.48 -9.84
CA GLN A 70 25.53 26.69 -9.33
C GLN A 70 26.66 26.03 -10.14
N ASP A 71 26.35 25.31 -11.23
CA ASP A 71 27.35 24.82 -12.19
C ASP A 71 27.03 25.35 -13.60
N HIS A 72 27.40 26.61 -13.85
CA HIS A 72 27.44 27.12 -15.22
C HIS A 72 28.71 26.62 -15.93
N SER A 73 28.61 25.42 -16.51
CA SER A 73 29.25 25.14 -17.80
C SER A 73 28.19 24.49 -18.70
N SER A 74 27.78 25.22 -19.72
CA SER A 74 26.91 24.83 -20.84
C SER A 74 26.80 23.32 -21.09
N LEU A 75 25.62 22.73 -20.80
CA LEU A 75 25.21 21.44 -21.37
C LEU A 75 24.82 21.63 -22.83
N SER A 76 25.82 21.85 -23.67
CA SER A 76 25.77 21.38 -25.06
C SER A 76 25.77 19.85 -25.01
N LEU A 77 24.70 19.22 -25.48
CA LEU A 77 24.66 17.79 -25.81
C LEU A 77 25.65 17.53 -26.96
N ALA A 78 26.94 17.48 -26.62
CA ALA A 78 27.98 16.95 -27.49
C ALA A 78 27.97 15.43 -27.30
N LEU A 79 27.23 14.74 -28.17
CA LEU A 79 27.56 13.37 -28.50
C LEU A 79 28.99 13.38 -29.08
N PRO A 80 29.88 12.45 -28.70
CA PRO A 80 31.18 12.36 -29.33
C PRO A 80 30.97 11.84 -30.76
N PHE A 81 30.86 12.76 -31.71
CA PHE A 81 31.18 12.50 -33.10
C PHE A 81 32.70 12.32 -33.18
N ASN A 82 33.15 11.08 -33.26
CA ASN A 82 34.45 10.81 -33.85
C ASN A 82 34.27 10.84 -35.37
N ASP A 83 34.63 11.97 -35.98
CA ASP A 83 35.05 11.98 -37.37
C ASP A 83 36.33 11.15 -37.46
N PHE A 84 36.23 9.96 -38.08
CA PHE A 84 37.39 9.34 -38.70
C PHE A 84 37.18 9.33 -40.21
N ASN A 85 37.98 10.17 -40.86
CA ASN A 85 38.19 10.19 -42.29
C ASN A 85 38.47 8.78 -42.81
N LEU A 86 37.86 8.48 -43.96
CA LEU A 86 38.26 7.41 -44.85
C LEU A 86 39.72 7.65 -45.30
N ASP A 87 40.59 6.67 -45.10
CA ASP A 87 41.46 6.19 -46.19
C ASP A 87 42.24 4.90 -45.82
N ASN A 88 42.07 3.93 -46.71
CA ASN A 88 43.01 2.89 -47.15
C ASN A 88 43.27 1.57 -46.37
N HIS A 89 42.93 0.51 -47.12
CA HIS A 89 43.62 -0.78 -47.32
C HIS A 89 43.50 -1.93 -46.30
N ASP A 90 42.76 -2.94 -46.77
CA ASP A 90 43.05 -4.38 -46.89
C ASP A 90 43.85 -5.16 -45.82
N ASP A 91 43.36 -6.39 -45.67
CA ASP A 91 44.01 -7.63 -45.21
C ASP A 91 43.91 -8.10 -43.74
N THR A 92 43.17 -9.23 -43.65
CA THR A 92 43.43 -10.46 -42.90
C THR A 92 43.23 -10.54 -41.38
N ASP A 93 42.20 -11.31 -41.05
CA ASP A 93 42.20 -12.53 -40.23
C ASP A 93 42.59 -12.50 -38.74
N ASP A 94 41.82 -13.34 -38.06
CA ASP A 94 42.09 -14.06 -36.83
C ASP A 94 41.55 -13.58 -35.47
N SER A 95 41.02 -14.61 -34.83
CA SER A 95 40.15 -14.64 -33.67
C SER A 95 40.90 -14.27 -32.38
N GLN A 96 40.26 -13.59 -31.42
CA GLN A 96 40.13 -14.08 -30.03
C GLN A 96 39.44 -13.10 -29.04
N GLN A 97 38.59 -13.72 -28.21
CA GLN A 97 38.23 -13.40 -26.81
C GLN A 97 37.04 -12.49 -26.50
N ILE A 98 35.95 -13.19 -26.15
CA ILE A 98 34.79 -12.76 -25.37
C ILE A 98 35.19 -12.61 -23.89
N GLN A 99 35.05 -11.40 -23.34
CA GLN A 99 34.80 -11.08 -21.92
C GLN A 99 34.59 -9.54 -21.86
N GLN A 100 33.57 -8.94 -21.26
CA GLN A 100 32.79 -9.33 -20.09
C GLN A 100 31.51 -8.45 -20.04
N ALA A 101 30.38 -8.96 -20.52
CA ALA A 101 29.07 -8.38 -20.24
C ALA A 101 28.61 -8.90 -18.88
N SER A 102 28.80 -8.14 -17.80
CA SER A 102 28.39 -8.56 -16.45
C SER A 102 27.70 -7.50 -15.59
N VAL A 103 27.37 -6.33 -16.13
CA VAL A 103 26.75 -5.24 -15.35
C VAL A 103 25.26 -5.01 -15.65
N TRP A 104 24.74 -5.47 -16.79
CA TRP A 104 23.41 -5.05 -17.30
C TRP A 104 22.23 -5.97 -16.94
N GLN A 105 22.46 -7.15 -16.34
CA GLN A 105 21.36 -8.09 -16.05
C GLN A 105 20.56 -7.78 -14.77
N SER A 106 21.10 -6.93 -13.87
CA SER A 106 20.45 -6.65 -12.58
C SER A 106 19.39 -5.54 -12.63
N GLU A 107 19.41 -4.65 -13.63
CA GLU A 107 18.51 -3.48 -13.70
C GLU A 107 17.19 -3.77 -14.44
N HIS A 108 17.19 -4.69 -15.42
CA HIS A 108 15.98 -5.00 -16.22
C HIS A 108 14.85 -5.64 -15.40
N HIS A 109 15.17 -6.39 -14.34
CA HIS A 109 14.16 -7.00 -13.47
C HIS A 109 13.36 -5.97 -12.65
N GLY A 110 13.91 -4.78 -12.39
CA GLY A 110 13.24 -3.75 -11.60
C GLY A 110 12.13 -3.02 -12.35
N ALA A 111 12.34 -2.69 -13.63
CA ALA A 111 11.39 -1.88 -14.41
C ALA A 111 10.09 -2.63 -14.72
N LEU A 112 10.20 -3.90 -15.12
CA LEU A 112 9.02 -4.73 -15.41
C LEU A 112 8.21 -5.00 -14.13
N ASP A 113 8.88 -5.21 -13.00
CA ASP A 113 8.21 -5.40 -11.72
C ASP A 113 7.47 -4.14 -11.25
N GLU A 114 8.05 -2.96 -11.45
CA GLU A 114 7.39 -1.67 -11.21
C GLU A 114 6.14 -1.48 -12.10
N ILE A 115 6.21 -1.87 -13.37
CA ILE A 115 5.05 -1.84 -14.28
C ILE A 115 3.95 -2.79 -13.77
N ARG A 116 4.31 -4.03 -13.40
CA ARG A 116 3.36 -5.01 -12.86
C ARG A 116 2.71 -4.48 -11.58
N LYS A 117 3.51 -4.00 -10.64
CA LYS A 117 3.02 -3.42 -9.39
C LYS A 117 2.08 -2.24 -9.65
N PHE A 118 2.44 -1.35 -10.57
CA PHE A 118 1.56 -0.23 -10.95
C PHE A 118 0.24 -0.73 -11.57
N TYR A 119 0.31 -1.70 -12.47
CA TYR A 119 -0.85 -2.30 -13.13
C TYR A 119 -1.81 -2.94 -12.12
N VAL A 120 -1.29 -3.77 -11.20
CA VAL A 120 -2.10 -4.40 -10.15
C VAL A 120 -2.73 -3.33 -9.25
N LYS A 121 -1.98 -2.28 -8.88
CA LYS A 121 -2.51 -1.16 -8.08
C LYS A 121 -3.63 -0.42 -8.80
N MET A 122 -3.46 -0.17 -10.10
CA MET A 122 -4.47 0.49 -10.93
C MET A 122 -5.73 -0.37 -11.00
N LEU A 123 -5.62 -1.66 -11.32
CA LEU A 123 -6.75 -2.58 -11.33
C LEU A 123 -7.46 -2.57 -9.98
N LEU A 124 -6.73 -2.74 -8.88
CA LEU A 124 -7.30 -2.72 -7.53
C LEU A 124 -8.13 -1.46 -7.28
N LYS A 125 -7.60 -0.27 -7.60
CA LYS A 125 -8.32 1.00 -7.45
C LYS A 125 -9.60 1.06 -8.28
N VAL A 126 -9.56 0.60 -9.54
CA VAL A 126 -10.74 0.65 -10.41
C VAL A 126 -11.77 -0.41 -10.00
N ARG A 127 -11.33 -1.58 -9.51
CA ARG A 127 -12.22 -2.64 -9.01
C ARG A 127 -12.99 -2.17 -7.79
N GLU A 128 -12.29 -1.57 -6.82
CA GLU A 128 -12.90 -1.00 -5.62
C GLU A 128 -13.89 0.13 -5.94
N GLY A 129 -13.53 1.02 -6.88
CA GLY A 129 -14.38 2.17 -7.23
C GLY A 129 -15.58 1.86 -8.13
N HIS A 130 -15.49 0.81 -8.96
CA HIS A 130 -16.44 0.60 -10.06
C HIS A 130 -16.95 -0.84 -10.22
N VAL A 131 -16.62 -1.75 -9.29
CA VAL A 131 -17.05 -3.16 -9.30
C VAL A 131 -16.82 -3.79 -10.68
N LEU A 132 -15.56 -3.76 -11.13
CA LEU A 132 -15.18 -4.22 -12.46
C LEU A 132 -15.41 -5.74 -12.64
N PRO A 133 -16.20 -6.14 -13.66
CA PRO A 133 -16.29 -7.53 -14.05
C PRO A 133 -14.98 -8.06 -14.68
N GLY A 134 -14.75 -9.37 -14.61
CA GLY A 134 -13.51 -9.99 -15.06
C GLY A 134 -13.21 -9.87 -16.56
N ASN A 135 -14.25 -9.81 -17.41
CA ASN A 135 -14.05 -9.55 -18.85
C ASN A 135 -13.52 -8.13 -19.12
N ILE A 136 -13.92 -7.13 -18.33
CA ILE A 136 -13.41 -5.76 -18.46
C ILE A 136 -11.92 -5.69 -18.08
N MET A 137 -11.48 -6.47 -17.08
CA MET A 137 -10.05 -6.54 -16.74
C MET A 137 -9.19 -7.03 -17.91
N LYS A 138 -9.69 -7.99 -18.69
CA LYS A 138 -9.01 -8.48 -19.90
C LYS A 138 -8.96 -7.42 -21.00
N THR A 139 -10.06 -6.67 -21.21
CA THR A 139 -10.07 -5.53 -22.13
C THR A 139 -9.08 -4.45 -21.70
N MET A 140 -8.98 -4.14 -20.40
CA MET A 140 -8.00 -3.20 -19.88
C MET A 140 -6.56 -3.70 -20.07
N ALA A 141 -6.30 -5.00 -19.87
CA ALA A 141 -5.00 -5.62 -20.14
C ALA A 141 -4.57 -5.42 -21.60
N LEU A 142 -5.48 -5.70 -22.55
CA LEU A 142 -5.27 -5.47 -23.98
C LEU A 142 -4.94 -4.00 -24.29
N SER A 143 -5.79 -3.07 -23.83
CA SER A 143 -5.60 -1.64 -24.12
C SER A 143 -4.30 -1.09 -23.54
N ILE A 144 -3.91 -1.52 -22.34
CA ILE A 144 -2.67 -1.06 -21.70
C ILE A 144 -1.44 -1.66 -22.38
N THR A 145 -1.50 -2.94 -22.76
CA THR A 145 -0.40 -3.57 -23.51
C THR A 145 -0.18 -2.82 -24.83
N CYS A 146 -1.24 -2.56 -25.59
CA CYS A 146 -1.16 -1.78 -26.83
C CYS A 146 -0.64 -0.34 -26.61
N LEU A 147 -1.02 0.32 -25.52
CA LEU A 147 -0.50 1.65 -25.19
C LEU A 147 1.02 1.62 -24.90
N LEU A 148 1.48 0.63 -24.14
CA LEU A 148 2.90 0.45 -23.81
C LEU A 148 3.72 0.13 -25.06
N GLU A 149 3.19 -0.69 -25.96
CA GLU A 149 3.79 -0.97 -27.26
C GLU A 149 3.97 0.32 -28.06
N ASN A 150 2.89 1.08 -28.27
CA ASN A 150 2.94 2.34 -29.01
C ASN A 150 3.91 3.35 -28.41
N PHE A 151 3.98 3.45 -27.08
CA PHE A 151 4.94 4.32 -26.41
C PHE A 151 6.39 3.86 -26.62
N SER A 152 6.62 2.55 -26.65
CA SER A 152 7.94 1.96 -26.92
C SER A 152 8.40 2.26 -28.35
N TYR A 153 7.50 2.11 -29.33
CA TYR A 153 7.74 2.54 -30.71
C TYR A 153 8.11 4.03 -30.80
N TYR A 154 7.35 4.89 -30.11
CA TYR A 154 7.63 6.32 -30.08
C TYR A 154 9.02 6.62 -29.52
N LEU A 155 9.40 6.03 -28.38
CA LEU A 155 10.72 6.26 -27.77
C LEU A 155 11.85 5.79 -28.67
N LEU A 156 11.75 4.60 -29.26
CA LEU A 156 12.79 4.05 -30.13
C LEU A 156 12.96 4.90 -31.40
N SER A 157 11.85 5.39 -31.96
CA SER A 157 11.90 6.34 -33.09
C SER A 157 12.60 7.65 -32.73
N LYS A 158 12.43 8.15 -31.50
CA LYS A 158 13.09 9.37 -31.01
C LYS A 158 14.58 9.19 -30.74
N LEU A 159 15.00 7.96 -30.44
CA LEU A 159 16.40 7.63 -30.15
C LEU A 159 17.17 7.18 -31.40
N ASN A 160 16.57 7.23 -32.60
CA ASN A 160 17.14 6.70 -33.85
C ASN A 160 17.60 5.23 -33.75
N ILE A 161 16.93 4.44 -32.90
CA ILE A 161 17.22 3.01 -32.78
C ILE A 161 16.37 2.27 -33.81
N ASN A 162 16.99 1.35 -34.57
CA ASN A 162 16.27 0.52 -35.53
C ASN A 162 15.24 -0.36 -34.81
N VAL A 163 13.97 -0.06 -35.06
CA VAL A 163 12.79 -0.63 -34.43
C VAL A 163 12.60 -2.11 -34.80
N ASP A 164 12.99 -2.50 -36.02
CA ASP A 164 12.67 -3.82 -36.58
C ASP A 164 13.48 -4.96 -35.94
N ASN A 165 14.61 -4.65 -35.30
CA ASN A 165 15.45 -5.64 -34.61
C ASN A 165 15.26 -5.63 -33.08
N VAL A 166 14.88 -4.50 -32.46
CA VAL A 166 14.85 -4.33 -30.99
C VAL A 166 13.48 -4.59 -30.37
N ILE A 167 12.38 -4.23 -31.05
CA ILE A 167 11.02 -4.59 -30.61
C ILE A 167 10.66 -6.02 -31.02
N SER A 168 11.57 -6.70 -31.74
CA SER A 168 11.34 -8.03 -32.29
C SER A 168 10.99 -9.04 -31.18
N TYR A 169 9.70 -9.39 -31.16
CA TYR A 169 9.05 -10.53 -30.51
C TYR A 169 9.17 -10.66 -28.97
N ASN A 170 10.31 -10.38 -28.34
CA ASN A 170 10.53 -10.69 -26.93
C ASN A 170 9.93 -9.65 -25.99
N PHE A 171 10.07 -8.34 -26.27
CA PHE A 171 9.57 -7.29 -25.37
C PHE A 171 8.03 -7.24 -25.29
N ASN A 172 7.36 -7.34 -26.45
CA ASN A 172 5.89 -7.33 -26.51
C ASN A 172 5.32 -8.62 -25.92
N ASN A 173 5.87 -9.79 -26.26
CA ASN A 173 5.43 -11.05 -25.64
C ASN A 173 5.66 -11.06 -24.13
N ASP A 174 6.76 -10.48 -23.65
CA ASP A 174 7.03 -10.40 -22.21
C ASP A 174 6.02 -9.49 -21.51
N ILE A 175 5.80 -8.26 -21.97
CA ILE A 175 4.81 -7.37 -21.34
C ILE A 175 3.41 -7.95 -21.42
N GLU A 176 3.01 -8.42 -22.61
CA GLU A 176 1.70 -9.00 -22.84
C GLU A 176 1.48 -10.19 -21.90
N LYS A 177 2.37 -11.19 -21.92
CA LYS A 177 2.26 -12.36 -21.06
C LYS A 177 2.16 -11.97 -19.59
N ASN A 178 2.97 -11.02 -19.13
CA ASN A 178 2.99 -10.63 -17.73
C ASN A 178 1.75 -9.85 -17.26
N ILE A 179 1.24 -8.93 -18.08
CA ILE A 179 0.02 -8.17 -17.75
C ILE A 179 -1.22 -9.06 -17.89
N PHE A 180 -1.29 -9.89 -18.93
CA PHE A 180 -2.41 -10.80 -19.14
C PHE A 180 -2.48 -11.91 -18.10
N GLU A 181 -1.35 -12.46 -17.66
CA GLU A 181 -1.34 -13.48 -16.60
C GLU A 181 -2.00 -12.96 -15.32
N ILE A 182 -1.73 -11.69 -14.95
CA ILE A 182 -2.37 -11.03 -13.80
C ILE A 182 -3.89 -10.95 -13.97
N SER A 183 -4.37 -10.59 -15.16
CA SER A 183 -5.80 -10.35 -15.45
C SER A 183 -6.56 -11.57 -15.95
N ARG A 184 -5.91 -12.75 -15.98
CA ARG A 184 -6.47 -13.96 -16.57
C ARG A 184 -7.74 -14.43 -15.86
N ASN A 185 -7.72 -14.42 -14.54
CA ASN A 185 -8.80 -14.83 -13.65
C ASN A 185 -8.62 -14.24 -12.24
N GLU A 186 -9.60 -14.45 -11.37
CA GLU A 186 -9.61 -13.92 -10.00
C GLU A 186 -8.40 -14.43 -9.19
N ASP A 187 -8.09 -15.73 -9.28
CA ASP A 187 -7.00 -16.32 -8.50
C ASP A 187 -5.64 -15.72 -8.87
N SER A 188 -5.37 -15.53 -10.16
CA SER A 188 -4.16 -14.89 -10.66
C SER A 188 -4.05 -13.43 -10.17
N PHE A 189 -5.15 -12.68 -10.19
CA PHE A 189 -5.17 -11.31 -9.69
C PHE A 189 -4.93 -11.26 -8.18
N ILE A 190 -5.59 -12.12 -7.40
CA ILE A 190 -5.42 -12.21 -5.95
C ILE A 190 -3.97 -12.61 -5.60
N ALA A 191 -3.38 -13.56 -6.34
CA ALA A 191 -1.98 -13.94 -6.15
C ALA A 191 -1.02 -12.76 -6.39
N ALA A 192 -1.29 -11.94 -7.41
CA ALA A 192 -0.52 -10.72 -7.65
C ALA A 192 -0.69 -9.71 -6.50
N CYS A 193 -1.91 -9.52 -5.99
CA CYS A 193 -2.16 -8.67 -4.81
C CYS A 193 -1.43 -9.18 -3.56
N GLN A 194 -1.36 -10.49 -3.36
CA GLN A 194 -0.60 -11.11 -2.26
C GLN A 194 0.89 -10.84 -2.39
N SER A 195 1.44 -11.00 -3.61
CA SER A 195 2.85 -10.77 -3.90
C SER A 195 3.26 -9.30 -3.72
N TYR A 196 2.46 -8.37 -4.24
CA TYR A 196 2.85 -6.95 -4.32
C TYR A 196 2.39 -6.10 -3.13
N PHE A 197 1.26 -6.45 -2.52
CA PHE A 197 0.60 -5.64 -1.51
C PHE A 197 0.33 -6.39 -0.20
N LYS A 198 0.91 -7.59 -0.03
CA LYS A 198 0.73 -8.42 1.17
C LYS A 198 -0.76 -8.62 1.52
N PHE A 199 -1.60 -8.75 0.49
CA PHE A 199 -3.03 -8.97 0.67
C PHE A 199 -3.30 -10.21 1.54
N VAL A 200 -4.18 -10.07 2.54
CA VAL A 200 -4.55 -11.17 3.43
C VAL A 200 -5.87 -11.77 2.95
N LYS A 201 -5.83 -13.01 2.46
CA LYS A 201 -7.04 -13.70 1.99
C LYS A 201 -7.95 -14.04 3.18
N PRO A 202 -9.26 -13.77 3.11
CA PRO A 202 -10.21 -14.21 4.13
C PRO A 202 -10.24 -15.74 4.25
N LYS A 203 -10.36 -16.24 5.48
CA LYS A 203 -10.62 -17.64 5.81
C LYS A 203 -12.13 -17.87 5.83
N GLU A 204 -12.60 -18.84 5.04
CA GLU A 204 -13.99 -19.28 5.08
C GLU A 204 -14.22 -20.13 6.34
N ILE A 205 -15.29 -19.81 7.07
CA ILE A 205 -15.79 -20.55 8.21
C ILE A 205 -17.09 -21.23 7.78
N LEU A 206 -17.10 -22.56 7.80
CA LEU A 206 -18.30 -23.35 7.55
C LEU A 206 -19.07 -23.54 8.85
N LEU A 207 -20.32 -23.08 8.87
CA LEU A 207 -21.20 -23.26 10.01
C LEU A 207 -21.97 -24.58 9.92
N PRO A 208 -22.37 -25.17 11.06
CA PRO A 208 -23.23 -26.36 11.10
C PRO A 208 -24.52 -26.25 10.28
N THR A 209 -25.03 -25.03 10.09
CA THR A 209 -26.22 -24.73 9.29
C THR A 209 -25.99 -24.86 7.77
N GLY A 210 -24.73 -25.04 7.33
CA GLY A 210 -24.31 -24.98 5.93
C GLY A 210 -24.02 -23.57 5.42
N SER A 211 -24.32 -22.54 6.23
CA SER A 211 -23.97 -21.16 5.95
C SER A 211 -22.46 -20.93 6.00
N LYS A 212 -22.01 -19.91 5.26
CA LYS A 212 -20.61 -19.47 5.23
C LYS A 212 -20.43 -18.15 5.97
N ALA A 213 -19.36 -18.05 6.73
CA ALA A 213 -18.83 -16.81 7.27
C ALA A 213 -17.37 -16.62 6.82
N TYR A 214 -16.85 -15.40 6.95
CA TYR A 214 -15.51 -15.06 6.52
C TYR A 214 -14.78 -14.30 7.61
N TYR A 215 -13.60 -14.79 7.98
CA TYR A 215 -12.72 -14.16 8.96
C TYR A 215 -11.41 -13.74 8.31
N ILE A 216 -10.94 -12.53 8.60
CA ILE A 216 -9.65 -12.03 8.11
C ILE A 216 -8.61 -12.23 9.22
N PRO A 217 -7.55 -13.04 8.99
CA PRO A 217 -6.52 -13.32 9.98
C PRO A 217 -5.88 -12.07 10.57
N LEU A 218 -6.23 -11.74 11.81
CA LEU A 218 -5.86 -10.48 12.47
C LEU A 218 -4.35 -10.38 12.66
N HIS A 219 -3.71 -11.47 13.12
CA HIS A 219 -2.26 -11.52 13.29
C HIS A 219 -1.48 -11.16 12.02
N GLN A 220 -1.86 -11.79 10.89
CA GLN A 220 -1.16 -11.56 9.63
C GLN A 220 -1.43 -10.15 9.11
N LEU A 221 -2.65 -9.64 9.29
CA LEU A 221 -3.01 -8.30 8.88
C LEU A 221 -2.24 -7.23 9.66
N LEU A 222 -2.20 -7.33 10.99
CA LEU A 222 -1.40 -6.43 11.83
C LEU A 222 0.07 -6.50 11.46
N LYS A 223 0.64 -7.70 11.33
CA LYS A 223 2.04 -7.86 10.89
C LYS A 223 2.30 -7.14 9.55
N ASN A 224 1.43 -7.32 8.57
CA ASN A 224 1.57 -6.67 7.26
C ASN A 224 1.43 -5.13 7.35
N LEU A 225 0.51 -4.62 8.19
CA LEU A 225 0.35 -3.19 8.43
C LEU A 225 1.61 -2.58 9.06
N PHE A 226 2.14 -3.19 10.12
CA PHE A 226 3.35 -2.70 10.80
C PHE A 226 4.64 -2.91 10.00
N GLU A 227 4.66 -3.84 9.05
CA GLU A 227 5.72 -3.95 8.03
C GLU A 227 5.58 -2.94 6.89
N THR A 228 4.47 -2.21 6.81
CA THR A 228 4.31 -1.15 5.81
C THR A 228 5.22 0.02 6.17
N GLN A 229 6.00 0.46 5.19
CA GLN A 229 7.00 1.50 5.38
C GLN A 229 6.36 2.78 5.95
N GLY A 230 6.97 3.35 6.98
CA GLY A 230 6.50 4.57 7.65
C GLY A 230 5.28 4.39 8.57
N PHE A 231 4.52 3.29 8.44
CA PHE A 231 3.36 3.03 9.29
C PHE A 231 3.79 2.86 10.75
N TYR A 232 4.80 2.03 11.02
CA TYR A 232 5.23 1.80 12.39
C TYR A 232 5.77 3.06 13.07
N ASP A 233 6.58 3.84 12.33
CA ASP A 233 7.10 5.13 12.79
C ASP A 233 5.96 6.10 13.14
N CYS A 234 4.90 6.14 12.32
CA CYS A 234 3.73 6.98 12.53
C CYS A 234 3.01 6.64 13.84
N VAL A 235 2.76 5.35 14.08
CA VAL A 235 2.11 4.86 15.31
C VAL A 235 2.99 5.13 16.54
N LYS A 236 4.33 4.93 16.45
CA LYS A 236 5.25 5.23 17.56
C LYS A 236 5.24 6.72 17.92
N GLN A 237 5.30 7.60 16.93
CA GLN A 237 5.28 9.05 17.16
C GLN A 237 3.97 9.50 17.83
N GLU A 238 2.83 8.97 17.39
CA GLU A 238 1.54 9.28 18.01
C GLU A 238 1.51 8.79 19.46
N LYS A 239 2.01 7.58 19.74
CA LYS A 239 2.09 7.06 21.10
C LYS A 239 2.99 7.88 22.01
N GLU A 240 4.11 8.38 21.51
CA GLU A 240 4.97 9.32 22.23
C GLU A 240 4.22 10.62 22.55
N LEU A 241 3.43 11.16 21.62
CA LEU A 241 2.60 12.34 21.84
C LEU A 241 1.52 12.08 22.90
N ILE A 242 0.80 10.95 22.83
CA ILE A 242 -0.20 10.54 23.83
C ILE A 242 0.41 10.49 25.23
N SER A 243 1.66 9.99 25.34
CA SER A 243 2.36 9.86 26.62
C SER A 243 2.65 11.20 27.31
N GLN A 244 2.77 12.29 26.55
CA GLN A 244 3.03 13.62 27.11
C GLN A 244 1.88 14.13 27.97
N PHE A 245 0.65 13.66 27.71
CA PHE A 245 -0.55 14.02 28.45
C PHE A 245 -0.83 13.10 29.65
N HIS A 246 0.03 12.12 29.95
CA HIS A 246 -0.16 11.21 31.09
C HIS A 246 -0.15 11.98 32.41
N GLY A 247 -1.18 11.76 33.24
CA GLY A 247 -1.32 12.42 34.55
C GLY A 247 -1.74 13.90 34.48
N GLN A 248 -2.00 14.43 33.28
CA GLN A 248 -2.57 15.76 33.10
C GLN A 248 -4.10 15.72 33.15
N ASP A 249 -4.72 16.86 33.45
CA ASP A 249 -6.18 17.05 33.37
C ASP A 249 -6.61 17.39 31.93
N ILE A 250 -6.11 16.62 30.97
CA ILE A 250 -6.38 16.76 29.53
C ILE A 250 -6.64 15.37 28.98
N ILE A 251 -7.82 15.18 28.36
CA ILE A 251 -8.16 13.96 27.63
C ILE A 251 -7.79 14.20 26.16
N TYR A 252 -6.58 13.85 25.79
CA TYR A 252 -6.13 13.86 24.41
C TYR A 252 -6.53 12.56 23.68
N HIS A 253 -6.35 11.42 24.34
CA HIS A 253 -6.63 10.09 23.82
C HIS A 253 -7.34 9.21 24.87
N TYR A 254 -7.95 8.10 24.45
CA TYR A 254 -8.61 7.13 25.35
C TYR A 254 -7.69 6.70 26.50
N GLN A 255 -6.41 6.47 26.21
CA GLN A 255 -5.40 6.08 27.21
C GLN A 255 -5.20 7.15 28.31
N ASN A 256 -5.49 8.42 28.03
CA ASN A 256 -5.41 9.49 29.02
C ASN A 256 -6.68 9.61 29.87
N ALA A 257 -7.80 9.05 29.41
CA ALA A 257 -9.06 9.02 30.15
C ALA A 257 -8.98 8.06 31.34
N GLU A 258 -9.85 8.24 32.32
CA GLU A 258 -9.86 7.44 33.55
C GLU A 258 -9.92 5.93 33.29
N PHE A 259 -10.82 5.49 32.41
CA PHE A 259 -10.95 4.08 32.04
C PHE A 259 -9.70 3.53 31.34
N GLY A 260 -9.12 4.28 30.40
CA GLY A 260 -7.90 3.85 29.70
C GLY A 260 -6.71 3.73 30.66
N ARG A 261 -6.59 4.65 31.62
CA ARG A 261 -5.57 4.59 32.68
C ARG A 261 -5.74 3.38 33.61
N GLN A 262 -6.95 2.84 33.72
CA GLN A 262 -7.28 1.67 34.54
C GLN A 262 -7.27 0.35 33.74
N HIS A 263 -7.01 0.39 32.44
CA HIS A 263 -7.06 -0.79 31.59
C HIS A 263 -5.92 -1.78 31.96
N PRO A 264 -6.23 -3.04 32.37
CA PRO A 264 -5.24 -3.95 32.93
C PRO A 264 -4.01 -4.19 32.03
N VAL A 265 -4.23 -4.37 30.73
CA VAL A 265 -3.14 -4.62 29.77
C VAL A 265 -2.29 -3.36 29.55
N LEU A 266 -2.92 -2.18 29.42
CA LEU A 266 -2.22 -0.92 29.16
C LEU A 266 -1.42 -0.45 30.38
N GLN A 267 -1.88 -0.76 31.59
CA GLN A 267 -1.15 -0.46 32.83
C GLN A 267 0.14 -1.29 32.97
N HIS A 268 0.11 -2.56 32.57
CA HIS A 268 1.21 -3.49 32.82
C HIS A 268 2.17 -3.63 31.63
N LYS A 269 1.73 -3.32 30.41
CA LYS A 269 2.51 -3.51 29.19
C LYS A 269 2.80 -2.16 28.52
N THR A 270 4.02 -1.67 28.70
CA THR A 270 4.49 -0.37 28.15
C THR A 270 4.45 -0.35 26.61
N ASN A 271 4.71 -1.48 25.96
CA ASN A 271 4.67 -1.62 24.51
C ASN A 271 3.36 -2.28 24.02
N CYS A 272 2.21 -1.69 24.37
CA CYS A 272 0.89 -2.14 23.91
C CYS A 272 0.23 -1.10 22.98
N PHE A 273 -0.42 -1.56 21.91
CA PHE A 273 -1.30 -0.74 21.07
C PHE A 273 -2.77 -1.06 21.31
N SER A 274 -3.62 -0.06 21.14
CA SER A 274 -5.06 -0.11 21.36
C SER A 274 -5.78 -0.36 20.04
N LEU A 275 -6.68 -1.34 20.05
CA LEU A 275 -7.57 -1.66 18.95
C LEU A 275 -9.00 -1.26 19.30
N GLN A 276 -9.64 -0.48 18.44
CA GLN A 276 -11.08 -0.27 18.49
C GLN A 276 -11.76 -1.27 17.57
N LEU A 277 -12.67 -2.05 18.14
CA LEU A 277 -13.56 -2.91 17.37
C LEU A 277 -14.87 -2.20 17.13
N TYR A 278 -15.45 -2.41 15.95
CA TYR A 278 -16.80 -1.96 15.70
C TYR A 278 -17.60 -2.95 14.86
N SER A 279 -18.92 -2.98 15.08
CA SER A 279 -19.83 -3.89 14.37
C SER A 279 -21.04 -3.18 13.76
N ASP A 280 -21.36 -3.54 12.52
CA ASP A 280 -22.45 -2.97 11.73
C ASP A 280 -23.28 -4.09 11.06
N ASP A 281 -24.55 -3.80 10.76
CA ASP A 281 -25.46 -4.69 10.04
C ASP A 281 -25.81 -4.15 8.66
N LEU A 282 -25.33 -4.83 7.63
CA LEU A 282 -25.54 -4.51 6.22
C LEU A 282 -26.77 -5.25 5.66
N GLY A 283 -27.80 -4.52 5.24
CA GLY A 283 -28.95 -5.09 4.52
C GLY A 283 -28.62 -5.35 3.05
N VAL A 284 -28.65 -6.61 2.61
CA VAL A 284 -28.14 -7.00 1.26
C VAL A 284 -29.18 -6.84 0.14
N VAL A 285 -30.47 -6.97 0.44
CA VAL A 285 -31.50 -7.11 -0.60
C VAL A 285 -32.44 -5.91 -0.77
N ASN A 286 -32.30 -4.85 0.01
CA ASN A 286 -33.10 -3.64 -0.19
C ASN A 286 -32.51 -2.42 0.55
N PRO A 287 -31.71 -1.57 -0.11
CA PRO A 287 -31.11 -0.38 0.52
C PRO A 287 -32.14 0.68 0.94
N LEU A 288 -33.41 0.55 0.51
CA LEU A 288 -34.49 1.52 0.79
C LEU A 288 -35.47 1.05 1.87
N MET A 289 -35.54 -0.26 2.16
CA MET A 289 -36.31 -0.75 3.32
C MET A 289 -35.42 -0.65 4.55
N GLY A 290 -35.73 0.27 5.46
CA GLY A 290 -34.99 0.48 6.71
C GLY A 290 -34.95 -0.73 7.66
N LYS A 291 -35.39 -0.57 8.92
CA LYS A 291 -35.19 -1.56 10.01
C LYS A 291 -35.64 -3.00 9.71
N ASN A 292 -36.47 -3.23 8.69
CA ASN A 292 -37.11 -4.50 8.33
C ASN A 292 -36.39 -5.33 7.26
N ALA A 293 -35.13 -5.04 6.90
CA ALA A 293 -34.36 -5.91 6.01
C ALA A 293 -34.18 -7.31 6.65
N ILE A 294 -34.75 -8.35 6.03
CA ILE A 294 -34.75 -9.72 6.57
C ILE A 294 -33.41 -10.44 6.31
N HIS A 295 -32.69 -10.01 5.28
CA HIS A 295 -31.38 -10.54 4.92
C HIS A 295 -30.29 -9.53 5.26
N LYS A 296 -29.70 -9.69 6.45
CA LYS A 296 -28.62 -8.85 6.96
C LYS A 296 -27.33 -9.66 7.07
N LEU A 297 -26.23 -9.06 6.63
CA LEU A 297 -24.89 -9.50 6.99
C LEU A 297 -24.41 -8.64 8.15
N THR A 298 -23.83 -9.25 9.16
CA THR A 298 -23.14 -8.53 10.23
C THR A 298 -21.65 -8.50 9.91
N THR A 299 -21.06 -7.32 10.01
CA THR A 299 -19.64 -7.09 9.82
C THR A 299 -19.02 -6.63 11.13
N PHE A 300 -17.87 -7.20 11.45
CA PHE A 300 -16.94 -6.65 12.44
C PHE A 300 -15.74 -6.11 11.72
N TYR A 301 -15.23 -5.03 12.27
CA TYR A 301 -14.08 -4.34 11.78
C TYR A 301 -13.22 -3.89 12.96
N PHE A 302 -12.02 -3.43 12.65
CA PHE A 302 -11.14 -2.80 13.62
C PHE A 302 -10.40 -1.60 13.02
N SER A 303 -9.97 -0.71 13.91
CA SER A 303 -8.99 0.34 13.67
C SER A 303 -7.93 0.32 14.77
N ILE A 304 -6.79 0.94 14.51
CA ILE A 304 -5.74 1.15 15.52
C ILE A 304 -5.94 2.56 16.10
N ASP A 305 -6.26 2.65 17.38
CA ASP A 305 -6.59 3.93 18.02
C ASP A 305 -5.37 4.85 18.10
N ASP A 306 -4.18 4.26 18.28
CA ASP A 306 -2.91 4.98 18.39
C ASP A 306 -2.36 5.49 17.04
N LEU A 307 -3.24 5.77 16.07
CA LEU A 307 -2.90 6.44 14.82
C LEU A 307 -3.28 7.93 14.93
N PRO A 308 -2.48 8.84 14.31
CA PRO A 308 -2.83 10.25 14.28
C PRO A 308 -4.24 10.49 13.74
N ALA A 309 -4.96 11.44 14.33
CA ALA A 309 -6.37 11.71 14.02
C ALA A 309 -6.67 11.85 12.51
N ARG A 310 -5.75 12.43 11.74
CA ARG A 310 -5.90 12.56 10.27
C ARG A 310 -5.98 11.21 9.54
N HIS A 311 -5.33 10.17 10.06
CA HIS A 311 -5.35 8.82 9.51
C HIS A 311 -6.59 8.08 9.97
N ASN A 312 -6.91 8.16 11.27
CA ASN A 312 -8.11 7.54 11.84
C ASN A 312 -9.42 8.14 11.31
N SER A 313 -9.40 9.37 10.81
CA SER A 313 -10.57 9.98 10.15
C SER A 313 -10.81 9.45 8.72
N SER A 314 -9.92 8.62 8.18
CA SER A 314 -10.07 8.04 6.85
C SER A 314 -10.69 6.64 6.93
N LEU A 315 -11.61 6.34 6.00
CA LEU A 315 -12.14 5.00 5.77
C LEU A 315 -11.04 3.95 5.48
N SER A 316 -9.84 4.38 5.07
CA SER A 316 -8.71 3.47 4.84
C SER A 316 -8.05 2.94 6.11
N ALA A 317 -8.29 3.57 7.27
CA ALA A 317 -7.77 3.13 8.59
C ALA A 317 -8.67 2.07 9.24
N VAL A 318 -9.72 1.68 8.52
CA VAL A 318 -10.80 0.86 9.00
C VAL A 318 -10.77 -0.47 8.25
N HIS A 319 -10.62 -1.57 8.98
CA HIS A 319 -10.30 -2.87 8.41
C HIS A 319 -11.36 -3.92 8.77
N LEU A 320 -11.89 -4.64 7.77
CA LEU A 320 -12.81 -5.75 8.00
C LEU A 320 -12.10 -6.89 8.74
N LEU A 321 -12.83 -7.55 9.64
CA LEU A 321 -12.32 -8.60 10.51
C LEU A 321 -13.16 -9.88 10.43
N LEU A 322 -14.49 -9.76 10.49
CA LEU A 322 -15.41 -10.88 10.43
C LEU A 322 -16.69 -10.48 9.68
N LEU A 323 -17.21 -11.37 8.86
CA LEU A 323 -18.44 -11.19 8.10
C LEU A 323 -19.27 -12.48 8.20
N TYR A 324 -20.53 -12.37 8.64
CA TYR A 324 -21.44 -13.51 8.71
C TYR A 324 -22.89 -13.10 8.44
N TYR A 325 -23.75 -14.06 8.18
CA TYR A 325 -25.18 -13.82 8.04
C TYR A 325 -25.85 -13.69 9.41
N LYS A 326 -26.54 -12.58 9.66
CA LYS A 326 -27.03 -12.20 11.00
C LYS A 326 -27.81 -13.32 11.70
N LYS A 327 -28.67 -14.05 10.97
CA LYS A 327 -29.48 -15.14 11.55
C LYS A 327 -28.65 -16.30 12.08
N ASP A 328 -27.44 -16.51 11.54
CA ASP A 328 -26.58 -17.57 12.05
C ASP A 328 -26.10 -17.29 13.49
N PHE A 329 -26.07 -16.02 13.93
CA PHE A 329 -25.66 -15.63 15.27
C PHE A 329 -26.72 -15.95 16.35
N ASP A 330 -27.97 -16.22 15.97
CA ASP A 330 -29.02 -16.55 16.95
C ASP A 330 -28.76 -17.91 17.64
N ASP A 331 -28.04 -18.82 16.96
CA ASP A 331 -27.62 -20.12 17.51
C ASP A 331 -26.30 -20.02 18.31
N GLU A 332 -26.29 -20.55 19.53
CA GLU A 332 -25.13 -20.46 20.44
C GLU A 332 -23.90 -21.20 19.92
N LYS A 333 -24.09 -22.35 19.26
CA LYS A 333 -22.99 -23.14 18.71
C LYS A 333 -22.33 -22.38 17.55
N ASN A 334 -23.13 -21.75 16.70
CA ASN A 334 -22.64 -20.89 15.64
C ASN A 334 -21.85 -19.70 16.20
N ARG A 335 -22.35 -19.01 17.25
CA ARG A 335 -21.61 -17.91 17.90
C ARG A 335 -20.21 -18.35 18.34
N LYS A 336 -20.12 -19.50 19.03
CA LYS A 336 -18.83 -20.05 19.47
C LYS A 336 -17.89 -20.29 18.30
N ILE A 337 -18.37 -20.86 17.20
CA ILE A 337 -17.57 -21.14 16.01
C ILE A 337 -17.12 -19.85 15.31
N LEU A 338 -18.03 -18.88 15.16
CA LEU A 338 -17.76 -17.59 14.51
C LEU A 338 -16.64 -16.82 15.21
N PHE A 339 -16.68 -16.77 16.54
CA PHE A 339 -15.74 -15.98 17.33
C PHE A 339 -14.52 -16.77 17.80
N ALA A 340 -14.50 -18.10 17.69
CA ALA A 340 -13.39 -18.94 18.17
C ALA A 340 -12.03 -18.47 17.65
N GLN A 341 -11.91 -18.22 16.35
CA GLN A 341 -10.63 -17.79 15.78
C GLN A 341 -10.28 -16.35 16.16
N LEU A 342 -11.27 -15.45 16.18
CA LEU A 342 -11.06 -14.06 16.57
C LEU A 342 -10.62 -13.96 18.04
N SER A 343 -11.31 -14.61 18.96
CA SER A 343 -10.95 -14.65 20.38
C SER A 343 -9.57 -15.26 20.60
N LYS A 344 -9.23 -16.33 19.86
CA LYS A 344 -7.88 -16.90 19.91
C LYS A 344 -6.82 -15.91 19.46
N ASP A 345 -7.06 -15.19 18.36
CA ASP A 345 -6.10 -14.21 17.85
C ASP A 345 -5.95 -13.03 18.83
N LEU A 346 -7.05 -12.51 19.37
CA LEU A 346 -7.02 -11.42 20.37
C LEU A 346 -6.28 -11.82 21.65
N ASN A 347 -6.56 -13.01 22.20
CA ASN A 347 -5.89 -13.47 23.41
C ASN A 347 -4.38 -13.63 23.18
N SER A 348 -3.95 -14.18 22.04
CA SER A 348 -2.52 -14.30 21.73
C SER A 348 -1.85 -12.93 21.51
N LEU A 349 -2.54 -11.97 20.89
CA LEU A 349 -2.05 -10.59 20.78
C LEU A 349 -1.91 -9.89 22.14
N GLU A 350 -2.83 -10.16 23.07
CA GLU A 350 -2.80 -9.61 24.42
C GLU A 350 -1.75 -10.29 25.29
N GLU A 351 -1.59 -11.61 25.22
CA GLU A 351 -0.71 -12.41 26.08
C GLU A 351 0.72 -12.49 25.54
N ASP A 352 0.88 -12.91 24.29
CA ASP A 352 2.16 -13.20 23.62
C ASP A 352 2.70 -11.98 22.86
N GLY A 353 1.82 -11.21 22.21
CA GLY A 353 2.17 -10.08 21.34
C GLY A 353 2.81 -10.50 20.01
N LEU A 354 3.28 -9.51 19.24
CA LEU A 354 3.96 -9.68 17.96
C LEU A 354 5.36 -9.07 17.99
N ILE A 355 6.35 -9.73 17.40
CA ILE A 355 7.65 -9.11 17.14
C ILE A 355 7.52 -8.24 15.88
N LEU A 356 7.47 -6.93 16.08
CA LEU A 356 7.36 -5.95 15.01
C LEU A 356 8.74 -5.60 14.40
N PRO A 357 8.78 -5.08 13.17
CA PRO A 357 10.04 -4.75 12.50
C PRO A 357 10.90 -3.79 13.32
N GLY A 358 12.14 -4.20 13.59
CA GLY A 358 13.13 -3.38 14.31
C GLY A 358 13.08 -3.52 15.83
N ASP A 359 12.10 -4.21 16.40
CA ASP A 359 12.00 -4.43 17.83
C ASP A 359 12.56 -5.80 18.24
N LYS A 360 13.17 -5.86 19.44
CA LYS A 360 13.64 -7.11 20.06
C LYS A 360 12.62 -7.75 20.99
N ASN A 361 11.71 -6.93 21.51
CA ASN A 361 10.70 -7.33 22.46
C ASN A 361 9.33 -7.39 21.75
N PRO A 362 8.41 -8.23 22.23
CA PRO A 362 7.06 -8.26 21.71
C PRO A 362 6.34 -6.92 21.92
N THR A 363 5.53 -6.56 20.92
CA THR A 363 4.53 -5.51 20.99
C THR A 363 3.17 -6.15 21.16
N TYR A 364 2.43 -5.72 22.17
CA TYR A 364 1.12 -6.27 22.51
C TYR A 364 0.00 -5.45 21.89
N PHE A 365 -1.18 -6.05 21.77
CA PHE A 365 -2.37 -5.36 21.31
C PHE A 365 -3.52 -5.71 22.21
N THR A 366 -4.39 -4.75 22.52
CA THR A 366 -5.55 -4.96 23.37
C THR A 366 -6.75 -4.19 22.85
N ILE A 367 -7.96 -4.64 23.18
CA ILE A 367 -9.18 -3.94 22.80
C ILE A 367 -9.40 -2.77 23.76
N SER A 368 -9.34 -1.55 23.26
CA SER A 368 -9.68 -0.34 24.02
C SER A 368 -11.19 -0.11 24.07
N THR A 369 -11.85 -0.31 22.94
CA THR A 369 -13.27 -0.02 22.77
C THR A 369 -13.95 -1.02 21.83
N LEU A 370 -15.21 -1.34 22.13
CA LEU A 370 -16.10 -2.08 21.24
C LEU A 370 -17.34 -1.22 21.01
N CYS A 371 -17.55 -0.78 19.77
CA CYS A 371 -18.69 0.02 19.36
C CYS A 371 -19.62 -0.82 18.48
N ALA A 372 -20.84 -1.04 18.92
CA ALA A 372 -21.84 -1.74 18.12
C ALA A 372 -23.03 -0.81 17.88
N ASP A 373 -23.57 -0.81 16.66
CA ASP A 373 -24.87 -0.19 16.43
C ASP A 373 -25.92 -0.88 17.32
N ASN A 374 -26.94 -0.13 17.74
CA ASN A 374 -27.96 -0.55 18.71
C ASN A 374 -28.70 -1.86 18.34
N LEU A 375 -28.57 -2.32 17.09
CA LEU A 375 -29.13 -3.58 16.57
C LEU A 375 -28.14 -4.77 16.55
N SER A 376 -26.83 -4.51 16.61
CA SER A 376 -25.75 -5.51 16.62
C SER A 376 -25.10 -5.67 18.01
N GLY A 377 -25.28 -4.72 18.92
CA GLY A 377 -24.68 -4.71 20.26
C GLY A 377 -25.23 -5.71 21.30
N LYS A 378 -26.03 -6.70 20.90
CA LYS A 378 -26.38 -7.85 21.76
C LYS A 378 -25.32 -8.95 21.62
N LEU A 379 -24.06 -8.58 21.83
CA LEU A 379 -22.91 -9.48 21.76
C LEU A 379 -22.70 -10.23 23.08
#